data_AF-A0A9E5ZLF7-F1
#
_entry.id   AF-A0A9E5ZLF7-F1
#
_cell.length_a   1.000
_cell.length_b   1.000
_cell.length_c   1.000
_cell.angle_alpha   90.00
_cell.angle_beta   90.00
_cell.angle_gamma   90.00
#
_symmetry.space_group_name_H-M   'P 1'
#
loop_
_entity.id
_entity.type
_entity.pdbx_description
1 polymer ?
#
loop_
_entity_poly.entity_id
_entity_poly.type
_entity_poly.pdbx_seq_one_letter_code
_entity_poly.pdbx_strand_id
1 'polypeptide(L)'
;MGDKFEEFEKGVEVPKKSTSKFELIVGGITIIALLLNLFLIPGSAVFTILSLATLSCFYFYFSFAILNSVRLRMIFKKGSFSKITTLRIIGAIGVGVNLSVVLLGILFKTLSWPGASVMLMSGLLGLSGSLVVMFVKYSQNKSSFYVNVFKRIVLVGGLGAFLFFLPKDALLEFKYRDSPDYITAVKAVNADPENEVLQRNVVELRRKMDEEGE
;
A
#
# COMPACT_ATOMS: atom_id res chain seq x y z
N MET A 1 38.69 -20.58 28.69
CA MET A 1 37.49 -20.95 27.90
C MET A 1 36.40 -19.85 27.91
N GLY A 2 36.74 -18.60 28.32
CA GLY A 2 35.82 -17.46 28.35
C GLY A 2 36.02 -16.45 27.20
N ASP A 3 37.23 -16.33 26.64
CA ASP A 3 37.53 -15.28 25.65
C ASP A 3 36.97 -15.49 24.23
N LYS A 4 36.50 -16.69 23.89
CA LYS A 4 35.93 -16.96 22.55
C LYS A 4 34.43 -16.65 22.43
N PHE A 5 33.76 -16.33 23.54
CA PHE A 5 32.34 -15.96 23.52
C PHE A 5 32.12 -14.45 23.38
N GLU A 6 33.06 -13.61 23.82
CA GLU A 6 32.97 -12.14 23.64
C GLU A 6 33.28 -11.69 22.20
N GLU A 7 34.03 -12.47 21.43
CA GLU A 7 34.35 -12.12 20.04
C GLU A 7 33.18 -12.38 19.07
N PHE A 8 32.17 -13.16 19.48
CA PHE A 8 30.97 -13.44 18.68
C PHE A 8 29.88 -12.35 18.77
N GLU A 9 29.99 -11.40 19.70
CA GLU A 9 29.09 -10.24 19.78
C GLU A 9 29.52 -9.08 18.86
N LYS A 10 30.74 -9.13 18.32
CA LYS A 10 31.22 -8.15 17.33
C LYS A 10 30.81 -8.56 15.93
N GLY A 11 29.60 -8.16 15.52
CA GLY A 11 29.34 -7.96 14.10
C GLY A 11 27.96 -8.34 13.59
N VAL A 12 26.92 -7.74 14.13
CA VAL A 12 25.79 -7.35 13.25
C VAL A 12 25.40 -5.93 13.64
N GLU A 13 26.19 -4.95 13.17
CA GLU A 13 25.67 -3.60 13.03
C GLU A 13 24.43 -3.69 12.14
N VAL A 14 23.26 -3.63 12.76
CA VAL A 14 22.01 -3.42 12.06
C VAL A 14 22.19 -2.10 11.32
N PRO A 15 22.20 -2.05 9.97
CA PRO A 15 22.26 -0.78 9.28
C PRO A 15 21.08 0.07 9.78
N LYS A 16 21.40 1.14 10.52
CA LYS A 16 20.45 1.93 11.33
C LYS A 16 19.35 2.61 10.50
N LYS A 17 19.43 2.53 9.17
CA LYS A 17 18.47 3.11 8.24
C LYS A 17 17.96 2.06 7.25
N SER A 18 16.83 1.47 7.62
CA SER A 18 16.15 0.35 6.94
C SER A 18 15.23 0.78 5.79
N THR A 19 14.67 2.00 5.86
CA THR A 19 13.76 2.55 4.86
C THR A 19 14.50 3.37 3.80
N SER A 20 14.15 3.14 2.53
CA SER A 20 14.70 3.95 1.46
C SER A 20 14.19 5.38 1.60
N LYS A 21 15.05 6.39 1.38
CA LYS A 21 14.62 7.80 1.44
C LYS A 21 13.44 8.06 0.50
N PHE A 22 13.46 7.42 -0.66
CA PHE A 22 12.41 7.49 -1.67
C PHE A 22 11.05 7.05 -1.12
N GLU A 23 11.00 5.85 -0.53
CA GLU A 23 9.77 5.32 0.05
C GLU A 23 9.23 6.18 1.19
N LEU A 24 10.11 6.74 2.02
CA LEU A 24 9.68 7.64 3.09
C LEU A 24 9.08 8.93 2.53
N ILE A 25 9.67 9.49 1.46
CA ILE A 25 9.15 10.68 0.79
C ILE A 25 7.81 10.38 0.10
N VAL A 26 7.76 9.34 -0.73
CA VAL A 26 6.52 8.97 -1.46
C VAL A 26 5.43 8.51 -0.50
N GLY A 27 5.79 7.77 0.57
CA GLY A 27 4.86 7.38 1.63
C GLY A 27 4.31 8.59 2.39
N GLY A 28 5.15 9.58 2.71
CA GLY A 28 4.70 10.85 3.30
C GLY A 28 3.72 11.61 2.40
N ILE A 29 4.06 11.74 1.10
CA ILE A 29 3.17 12.35 0.10
C ILE A 29 1.84 11.59 -0.01
N THR A 30 1.90 10.25 0.04
CA THR A 30 0.71 9.40 0.00
C THR A 30 -0.21 9.65 1.19
N ILE A 31 0.33 9.73 2.40
CA ILE A 31 -0.46 10.03 3.60
C ILE A 31 -1.11 11.41 3.48
N ILE A 32 -0.36 12.43 3.04
CA ILE A 32 -0.90 13.77 2.82
C ILE A 32 -2.02 13.72 1.77
N ALA A 33 -1.81 13.06 0.63
CA ALA A 33 -2.80 12.94 -0.43
C ALA A 33 -4.09 12.26 0.04
N LEU A 34 -3.97 11.18 0.85
CA LEU A 34 -5.12 10.51 1.47
C LEU A 34 -5.90 11.44 2.40
N LEU A 35 -5.20 12.23 3.23
CA LEU A 35 -5.84 13.21 4.11
C LEU A 35 -6.55 14.30 3.31
N LEU A 36 -5.89 14.88 2.30
CA LEU A 36 -6.51 15.88 1.42
C LEU A 36 -7.76 15.32 0.74
N ASN A 37 -7.72 14.04 0.33
CA ASN A 37 -8.85 13.38 -0.30
C ASN A 37 -9.99 13.06 0.66
N LEU A 38 -9.69 12.85 1.94
CA LEU A 38 -10.69 12.68 2.98
C LEU A 38 -11.43 13.99 3.28
N PHE A 39 -10.76 15.14 3.18
CA PHE A 39 -11.33 16.47 3.37
C PHE A 39 -11.92 17.09 2.08
N LEU A 40 -12.11 16.28 1.03
CA LEU A 40 -12.68 16.73 -0.25
C LEU A 40 -11.97 17.93 -0.90
N ILE A 41 -10.68 18.12 -0.62
CA ILE A 41 -9.93 19.25 -1.21
C ILE A 41 -9.85 19.06 -2.73
N PRO A 42 -10.14 20.10 -3.54
CA PRO A 42 -10.07 20.03 -5.00
C PRO A 42 -8.72 19.49 -5.50
N GLY A 43 -8.75 18.60 -6.49
CA GLY A 43 -7.56 17.97 -7.05
C GLY A 43 -6.91 16.86 -6.20
N SER A 44 -7.35 16.66 -4.95
CA SER A 44 -6.82 15.62 -4.05
C SER A 44 -6.89 14.20 -4.63
N ALA A 45 -7.90 13.90 -5.44
CA ALA A 45 -8.05 12.61 -6.10
C ALA A 45 -6.86 12.33 -7.04
N VAL A 46 -6.42 13.32 -7.82
CA VAL A 46 -5.28 13.19 -8.74
C VAL A 46 -4.00 12.94 -7.96
N PHE A 47 -3.77 13.69 -6.87
CA PHE A 47 -2.62 13.46 -5.99
C PHE A 47 -2.64 12.06 -5.35
N THR A 48 -3.82 11.57 -4.96
CA THR A 48 -4.00 10.22 -4.40
C THR A 48 -3.67 9.16 -5.42
N ILE A 49 -4.17 9.29 -6.66
CA ILE A 49 -3.87 8.38 -7.77
C ILE A 49 -2.36 8.36 -8.04
N LEU A 50 -1.74 9.52 -8.25
CA LEU A 50 -0.33 9.60 -8.61
C LEU A 50 0.57 9.03 -7.52
N SER A 51 0.31 9.35 -6.25
CA SER A 51 1.13 8.89 -5.13
C SER A 51 1.00 7.38 -4.87
N LEU A 52 -0.22 6.85 -4.77
CA LEU A 52 -0.46 5.42 -4.54
C LEU A 52 -0.05 4.56 -5.74
N ALA A 53 -0.34 5.00 -6.97
CA ALA A 53 0.06 4.27 -8.17
C ALA A 53 1.59 4.23 -8.29
N THR A 54 2.28 5.35 -8.02
CA THR A 54 3.74 5.37 -7.98
C THR A 54 4.27 4.39 -6.95
N LEU A 55 3.78 4.45 -5.71
CA LEU A 55 4.25 3.55 -4.65
C LEU A 55 3.98 2.07 -5.00
N SER A 56 2.82 1.77 -5.57
CA SER A 56 2.44 0.44 -6.03
C SER A 56 3.38 -0.07 -7.14
N CYS A 57 3.61 0.72 -8.19
CA CYS A 57 4.54 0.38 -9.27
C CYS A 57 5.95 0.11 -8.74
N PHE A 58 6.42 0.89 -7.77
CA PHE A 58 7.73 0.65 -7.16
C PHE A 58 7.80 -0.67 -6.40
N TYR A 59 6.77 -1.02 -5.63
CA TYR A 59 6.71 -2.32 -4.97
C TYR A 59 6.57 -3.47 -5.97
N PHE A 60 5.85 -3.28 -7.07
CA PHE A 60 5.69 -4.30 -8.09
C PHE A 60 7.02 -4.59 -8.82
N TYR A 61 7.64 -3.56 -9.42
CA TYR A 61 8.82 -3.75 -10.27
C TYR A 61 10.15 -3.81 -9.49
N PHE A 62 10.28 -3.06 -8.40
CA PHE A 62 11.55 -2.88 -7.70
C PHE A 62 11.58 -3.50 -6.30
N SER A 63 10.61 -4.35 -5.93
CA SER A 63 10.57 -5.01 -4.61
C SER A 63 11.84 -5.77 -4.28
N PHE A 64 12.40 -6.52 -5.22
CA PHE A 64 13.65 -7.26 -4.98
C PHE A 64 14.80 -6.34 -4.54
N ALA A 65 14.84 -5.10 -5.03
CA ALA A 65 15.84 -4.12 -4.63
C ALA A 65 15.45 -3.40 -3.33
N ILE A 66 14.21 -2.91 -3.23
CA ILE A 66 13.71 -2.13 -2.10
C ILE A 66 13.72 -2.95 -0.81
N LEU A 67 13.23 -4.19 -0.86
CA LEU A 67 13.13 -5.07 0.32
C LEU A 67 14.49 -5.61 0.76
N ASN A 68 15.47 -5.69 -0.16
CA ASN A 68 16.85 -6.05 0.17
C ASN A 68 17.73 -4.81 0.49
N SER A 69 17.13 -3.63 0.69
CA SER A 69 17.83 -2.38 1.00
C SER A 69 18.91 -1.97 0.00
N VAL A 70 18.76 -2.38 -1.27
CA VAL A 70 19.65 -1.97 -2.36
C VAL A 70 19.29 -0.55 -2.79
N ARG A 71 20.30 0.33 -2.89
CA ARG A 71 20.10 1.72 -3.35
C ARG A 71 19.64 1.70 -4.81
N LEU A 72 18.68 2.56 -5.19
CA LEU A 72 18.16 2.65 -6.57
C LEU A 72 19.28 2.79 -7.62
N ARG A 73 20.29 3.65 -7.35
CA ARG A 73 21.47 3.85 -8.22
C ARG A 73 22.36 2.61 -8.41
N MET A 74 22.17 1.56 -7.61
CA MET A 74 22.97 0.33 -7.63
C MET A 74 22.19 -0.85 -8.25
N ILE A 75 20.91 -0.69 -8.55
CA ILE A 75 20.06 -1.77 -9.10
C ILE A 75 20.61 -2.29 -10.43
N PHE A 76 21.16 -1.41 -11.26
CA PHE A 76 21.69 -1.80 -12.57
C PHE A 76 23.14 -2.35 -12.51
N LYS A 77 23.73 -2.48 -11.32
CA LYS A 77 25.09 -3.05 -11.16
C LYS A 77 25.02 -4.52 -10.79
N LYS A 78 25.60 -5.40 -11.64
CA LYS A 78 25.63 -6.86 -11.43
C LYS A 78 26.18 -7.29 -10.07
N GLY A 79 27.17 -6.56 -9.53
CA GLY A 79 27.77 -6.86 -8.22
C GLY A 79 26.89 -6.54 -7.00
N SER A 80 25.77 -5.83 -7.17
CA SER A 80 24.90 -5.43 -6.05
C SER A 80 24.11 -6.60 -5.45
N PHE A 81 23.94 -7.69 -6.21
CA PHE A 81 23.13 -8.85 -5.81
C PHE A 81 23.96 -10.10 -5.51
N SER A 82 25.29 -10.03 -5.61
CA SER A 82 26.18 -11.20 -5.45
C SER A 82 26.12 -11.85 -4.06
N LYS A 83 25.66 -11.11 -3.04
CA LYS A 83 25.53 -11.59 -1.65
C LYS A 83 24.10 -12.02 -1.29
N ILE A 84 23.16 -11.98 -2.23
CA ILE A 84 21.74 -12.25 -1.99
C ILE A 84 21.37 -13.58 -2.64
N THR A 85 20.74 -14.47 -1.88
CA THR A 85 20.30 -15.78 -2.40
C THR A 85 19.11 -15.63 -3.35
N THR A 86 19.06 -16.46 -4.40
CA THR A 86 17.97 -16.46 -5.40
C THR A 86 16.59 -16.64 -4.74
N LEU A 87 16.49 -17.49 -3.71
CA LEU A 87 15.24 -17.70 -2.98
C LEU A 87 14.78 -16.44 -2.24
N ARG A 88 15.71 -15.63 -1.71
CA ARG A 88 15.38 -14.35 -1.07
C ARG A 88 14.89 -13.33 -2.11
N ILE A 89 15.44 -13.34 -3.32
CA ILE A 89 14.99 -12.48 -4.42
C ILE A 89 13.56 -12.85 -4.83
N ILE A 90 13.29 -14.14 -5.06
CA ILE A 90 11.95 -14.64 -5.43
C ILE A 90 10.94 -14.30 -4.33
N GLY A 91 11.29 -14.55 -3.06
CA GLY A 91 10.43 -14.18 -1.93
C GLY A 91 10.16 -12.68 -1.83
N ALA A 92 11.17 -11.84 -2.08
CA ALA A 92 11.00 -10.40 -2.11
C ALA A 92 10.07 -9.94 -3.25
N ILE A 93 10.16 -10.55 -4.44
CA ILE A 93 9.23 -10.27 -5.55
C ILE A 93 7.80 -10.65 -5.15
N GLY A 94 7.59 -11.84 -4.58
CA GLY A 94 6.27 -12.28 -4.13
C GLY A 94 5.65 -11.32 -3.10
N VAL A 95 6.42 -10.91 -2.10
CA VAL A 95 5.98 -9.89 -1.13
C VAL A 95 5.69 -8.55 -1.81
N GLY A 96 6.52 -8.14 -2.76
CA GLY A 96 6.36 -6.92 -3.55
C GLY A 96 5.05 -6.86 -4.32
N VAL A 97 4.73 -7.95 -5.03
CA VAL A 97 3.46 -8.09 -5.75
C VAL A 97 2.29 -7.95 -4.78
N ASN A 98 2.30 -8.66 -3.65
CA ASN A 98 1.22 -8.57 -2.67
C ASN A 98 1.07 -7.16 -2.07
N LEU A 99 2.19 -6.48 -1.76
CA LEU A 99 2.18 -5.08 -1.29
C LEU A 99 1.59 -4.13 -2.35
N SER A 100 1.95 -4.31 -3.62
CA SER A 100 1.41 -3.50 -4.72
C SER A 100 -0.09 -3.68 -4.89
N VAL A 101 -0.60 -4.93 -4.79
CA VAL A 101 -2.03 -5.24 -4.86
C VAL A 101 -2.79 -4.62 -3.69
N VAL A 102 -2.24 -4.66 -2.46
CA VAL A 102 -2.85 -3.96 -1.32
C VAL A 102 -2.87 -2.45 -1.54
N LEU A 103 -1.79 -1.83 -2.03
CA LEU A 103 -1.75 -0.40 -2.33
C LEU A 103 -2.77 0.02 -3.40
N LEU A 104 -2.97 -0.80 -4.44
CA LEU A 104 -4.03 -0.59 -5.42
C LEU A 104 -5.41 -0.76 -4.80
N GLY A 105 -5.60 -1.74 -3.93
CA GLY A 105 -6.84 -1.91 -3.16
C GLY A 105 -7.16 -0.70 -2.28
N ILE A 106 -6.15 -0.12 -1.62
CA ILE A 106 -6.28 1.13 -0.84
C ILE A 106 -6.70 2.29 -1.75
N LEU A 107 -6.07 2.42 -2.92
CA LEU A 107 -6.42 3.43 -3.92
C LEU A 107 -7.88 3.30 -4.35
N PHE A 108 -8.29 2.10 -4.76
CA PHE A 108 -9.64 1.82 -5.22
C PHE A 108 -10.67 2.07 -4.11
N LYS A 109 -10.36 1.64 -2.88
CA LYS A 109 -11.24 1.86 -1.73
C LYS A 109 -11.40 3.36 -1.43
N THR A 110 -10.31 4.11 -1.48
CA THR A 110 -10.30 5.55 -1.19
C THR A 110 -11.13 6.34 -2.21
N LEU A 111 -11.08 5.95 -3.48
CA LEU A 111 -11.83 6.58 -4.56
C LEU A 111 -13.24 5.98 -4.76
N SER A 112 -13.67 5.08 -3.89
CA SER A 112 -14.95 4.35 -4.00
C SER A 112 -15.11 3.61 -5.34
N TRP A 113 -14.01 3.12 -5.91
CA TRP A 113 -14.01 2.36 -7.15
C TRP A 113 -14.40 0.89 -6.92
N PRO A 114 -15.13 0.27 -7.87
CA PRO A 114 -15.53 -1.12 -7.78
C PRO A 114 -14.31 -2.05 -7.78
N GLY A 115 -14.42 -3.18 -7.09
CA GLY A 115 -13.34 -4.18 -7.00
C GLY A 115 -12.32 -3.95 -5.86
N ALA A 116 -12.39 -2.83 -5.14
CA ALA A 116 -11.52 -2.52 -4.02
C ALA A 116 -11.39 -3.66 -2.98
N SER A 117 -12.54 -4.22 -2.55
CA SER A 117 -12.57 -5.31 -1.56
C SER A 117 -11.90 -6.57 -2.07
N VAL A 118 -12.04 -6.90 -3.35
CA VAL A 118 -11.43 -8.10 -3.94
C VAL A 118 -9.91 -7.94 -4.01
N MET A 119 -9.42 -6.76 -4.41
CA MET A 119 -7.98 -6.45 -4.42
C MET A 119 -7.39 -6.45 -3.01
N LEU A 120 -8.06 -5.82 -2.04
CA LEU A 120 -7.62 -5.83 -0.64
C LEU A 120 -7.58 -7.25 -0.09
N MET A 121 -8.62 -8.06 -0.32
CA MET A 121 -8.65 -9.45 0.13
C MET A 121 -7.51 -10.28 -0.46
N SER A 122 -7.32 -10.24 -1.79
CA SER A 122 -6.29 -11.03 -2.46
C SER A 122 -4.89 -10.61 -2.02
N GLY A 123 -4.63 -9.30 -1.93
CA GLY A 123 -3.37 -8.77 -1.44
C GLY A 123 -3.10 -9.14 0.02
N LEU A 124 -4.10 -9.00 0.91
CA LEU A 124 -3.96 -9.33 2.33
C LEU A 124 -3.74 -10.83 2.57
N LEU A 125 -4.44 -11.71 1.83
CA LEU A 125 -4.20 -13.16 1.87
C LEU A 125 -2.78 -13.52 1.42
N GLY A 126 -2.30 -12.87 0.35
CA GLY A 126 -0.92 -13.02 -0.11
C GLY A 126 0.10 -12.55 0.94
N LEU A 127 -0.16 -11.43 1.62
CA LEU A 127 0.68 -10.93 2.71
C LEU A 127 0.64 -11.86 3.93
N SER A 128 -0.50 -12.43 4.31
CA SER A 128 -0.57 -13.39 5.41
C SER A 128 0.24 -14.65 5.12
N GLY A 129 0.15 -15.20 3.91
CA GLY A 129 0.99 -16.33 3.50
C GLY A 129 2.47 -15.97 3.54
N SER A 130 2.83 -14.78 3.08
CA SER A 130 4.20 -14.27 3.12
C SER A 130 4.73 -14.12 4.56
N LEU A 131 3.90 -13.64 5.49
CA LEU A 131 4.23 -13.51 6.91
C LEU A 131 4.57 -14.85 7.55
N VAL A 132 3.80 -15.91 7.26
CA VAL A 132 4.08 -17.26 7.76
C VAL A 132 5.44 -17.74 7.29
N VAL A 133 5.74 -17.63 6.00
CA VAL A 133 7.04 -18.03 5.42
C VAL A 133 8.19 -17.25 6.06
N MET A 134 8.02 -15.94 6.25
CA MET A 134 9.04 -15.12 6.86
C MET A 134 9.24 -15.42 8.34
N PHE A 135 8.18 -15.70 9.09
CA PHE A 135 8.28 -16.06 10.49
C PHE A 135 9.11 -17.34 10.67
N VAL A 136 8.82 -18.38 9.88
CA VAL A 136 9.60 -19.63 9.87
C VAL A 136 11.07 -19.37 9.53
N LYS A 137 11.33 -18.57 8.48
CA LYS A 137 12.71 -18.27 8.05
C LYS A 137 13.46 -17.35 9.01
N TYR A 138 12.77 -16.46 9.70
CA TYR A 138 13.33 -15.58 10.71
C TYR A 138 13.78 -16.37 11.94
N SER A 139 12.98 -17.34 12.39
CA SER A 139 13.34 -18.22 13.50
C SER A 139 14.62 -19.04 13.22
N GLN A 140 14.92 -19.31 11.95
CA GLN A 140 16.14 -20.03 11.53
C GLN A 140 17.36 -19.12 11.40
N ASN A 141 17.22 -17.95 10.77
CA ASN A 141 18.37 -17.14 10.32
C ASN A 141 18.52 -15.79 11.05
N LYS A 142 17.56 -15.40 11.90
CA LYS A 142 17.49 -14.13 12.66
C LYS A 142 17.93 -12.87 11.89
N SER A 143 17.78 -12.87 10.57
CA SER A 143 18.30 -11.83 9.71
C SER A 143 17.45 -10.57 9.80
N SER A 144 18.10 -9.40 9.85
CA SER A 144 17.45 -8.08 9.83
C SER A 144 16.57 -7.86 8.60
N PHE A 145 16.81 -8.58 7.50
CA PHE A 145 15.96 -8.59 6.32
C PHE A 145 14.50 -8.89 6.67
N TYR A 146 14.23 -9.97 7.42
CA TYR A 146 12.86 -10.40 7.72
C TYR A 146 12.13 -9.39 8.60
N VAL A 147 12.82 -8.81 9.59
CA VAL A 147 12.27 -7.76 10.45
C VAL A 147 11.90 -6.52 9.64
N ASN A 148 12.74 -6.14 8.67
CA ASN A 148 12.50 -4.99 7.81
C ASN A 148 11.31 -5.20 6.88
N VAL A 149 11.18 -6.39 6.29
CA VAL A 149 10.02 -6.73 5.47
C VAL A 149 8.74 -6.79 6.32
N PHE A 150 8.81 -7.40 7.51
CA PHE A 150 7.70 -7.47 8.45
C PHE A 150 7.15 -6.08 8.80
N LYS A 151 8.00 -5.11 9.12
CA LYS A 151 7.58 -3.72 9.41
C LYS A 151 6.78 -3.08 8.27
N ARG A 152 7.19 -3.33 7.02
CA ARG A 152 6.51 -2.80 5.82
C ARG A 152 5.15 -3.44 5.61
N ILE A 153 5.06 -4.74 5.86
CA ILE A 153 3.79 -5.48 5.79
C ILE A 153 2.85 -5.02 6.90
N VAL A 154 3.33 -4.82 8.12
CA VAL A 154 2.48 -4.29 9.20
C VAL A 154 1.99 -2.87 8.87
N LEU A 155 2.84 -2.02 8.29
CA LEU A 155 2.44 -0.65 7.92
C LEU A 155 1.41 -0.64 6.79
N VAL A 156 1.73 -1.24 5.64
CA VAL A 156 0.86 -1.21 4.44
C VAL A 156 -0.32 -2.18 4.59
N GLY A 157 -0.05 -3.39 5.07
CA GLY A 157 -1.06 -4.41 5.31
C GLY A 157 -1.97 -4.05 6.49
N GLY A 158 -1.48 -3.38 7.52
CA GLY A 158 -2.31 -2.86 8.62
C GLY A 158 -3.31 -1.81 8.13
N LEU A 159 -2.84 -0.84 7.33
CA LEU A 159 -3.72 0.15 6.70
C LEU A 159 -4.72 -0.51 5.73
N GLY A 160 -4.26 -1.46 4.92
CA GLY A 160 -5.11 -2.22 4.01
C GLY A 160 -6.18 -3.05 4.73
N ALA A 161 -5.81 -3.71 5.83
CA ALA A 161 -6.73 -4.47 6.67
C ALA A 161 -7.77 -3.56 7.34
N PHE A 162 -7.33 -2.43 7.89
CA PHE A 162 -8.24 -1.42 8.45
C PHE A 162 -9.29 -0.98 7.42
N LEU A 163 -8.87 -0.66 6.20
CA LEU A 163 -9.78 -0.27 5.12
C LEU A 163 -10.64 -1.42 4.58
N PHE A 164 -10.16 -2.66 4.67
CA PHE A 164 -10.91 -3.84 4.25
C PHE A 164 -12.10 -4.12 5.18
N PHE A 165 -11.90 -4.02 6.49
CA PHE A 165 -12.97 -4.20 7.48
C PHE A 165 -13.96 -3.04 7.52
N LEU A 166 -13.60 -1.90 6.93
CA LEU A 166 -14.49 -0.75 6.82
C LEU A 166 -15.64 -1.06 5.84
N PRO A 167 -16.91 -0.77 6.19
CA PRO A 167 -18.06 -0.99 5.30
C PRO A 167 -17.83 -0.41 3.91
N LYS A 168 -18.45 -1.00 2.88
CA LYS A 168 -18.23 -0.62 1.47
C LYS A 168 -18.41 0.88 1.26
N ASP A 169 -19.47 1.44 1.85
CA ASP A 169 -19.87 2.84 1.65
C ASP A 169 -19.40 3.78 2.77
N ALA A 170 -18.72 3.29 3.80
CA ALA A 170 -18.37 4.13 4.96
C ALA A 170 -17.50 5.34 4.60
N LEU A 171 -16.57 5.21 3.65
CA LEU A 171 -15.78 6.36 3.18
C LEU A 171 -16.64 7.33 2.37
N LEU A 172 -17.58 6.83 1.57
CA LEU A 172 -18.49 7.64 0.79
C LEU A 172 -19.43 8.44 1.71
N GLU A 173 -20.03 7.76 2.69
CA GLU A 173 -20.90 8.37 3.70
C GLU A 173 -20.16 9.37 4.59
N PHE A 174 -18.90 9.10 4.93
CA PHE A 174 -18.09 10.03 5.70
C PHE A 174 -17.75 11.28 4.89
N LYS A 175 -17.32 11.12 3.64
CA LYS A 175 -16.93 12.23 2.76
C LYS A 175 -18.10 13.14 2.43
N TYR A 176 -19.22 12.56 2.05
CA TYR A 176 -20.39 13.29 1.56
C TYR A 176 -21.51 13.33 2.59
N ARG A 177 -21.14 13.39 3.88
CA ARG A 177 -22.09 13.39 5.00
C ARG A 177 -23.16 14.48 4.85
N ASP A 178 -22.77 15.63 4.31
CA ASP A 178 -23.63 16.79 4.14
C ASP A 178 -24.50 16.71 2.87
N SER A 179 -24.38 15.63 2.07
CA SER A 179 -25.08 15.43 0.79
C SER A 179 -25.72 14.04 0.70
N PRO A 180 -26.78 13.76 1.49
CA PRO A 180 -27.43 12.44 1.52
C PRO A 180 -28.03 12.01 0.17
N ASP A 181 -28.49 12.96 -0.64
CA ASP A 181 -29.04 12.68 -1.97
C ASP A 181 -27.97 12.15 -2.92
N TYR A 182 -26.75 12.72 -2.86
CA TYR A 182 -25.60 12.23 -3.63
C TYR A 182 -25.21 10.81 -3.22
N ILE A 183 -25.13 10.53 -1.91
CA ILE A 183 -24.84 9.18 -1.41
C ILE A 183 -25.86 8.16 -1.94
N THR A 184 -27.15 8.50 -1.89
CA THR A 184 -28.24 7.63 -2.35
C THR A 184 -28.14 7.37 -3.85
N ALA A 185 -27.86 8.40 -4.65
CA ALA A 185 -27.69 8.26 -6.09
C ALA A 185 -26.48 7.39 -6.45
N VAL A 186 -25.34 7.56 -5.77
CA VAL A 186 -24.14 6.73 -6.00
C VAL A 186 -24.40 5.27 -5.63
N LYS A 187 -25.11 5.01 -4.52
CA LYS A 187 -25.50 3.65 -4.14
C LYS A 187 -26.44 3.01 -5.18
N ALA A 188 -27.36 3.78 -5.75
CA ALA A 188 -28.24 3.30 -6.81
C ALA A 188 -27.46 2.94 -8.08
N VAL A 189 -26.49 3.77 -8.52
CA VAL A 189 -25.60 3.44 -9.65
C VAL A 189 -24.76 2.21 -9.37
N ASN A 190 -24.27 2.03 -8.14
CA ASN A 190 -23.50 0.83 -7.79
C ASN A 190 -24.35 -0.45 -7.79
N ALA A 191 -25.65 -0.35 -7.55
CA ALA A 191 -26.59 -1.47 -7.62
C ALA A 191 -27.00 -1.81 -9.06
N ASP A 192 -27.10 -0.80 -9.92
CA ASP A 192 -27.46 -0.95 -11.34
C ASP A 192 -26.54 -0.10 -12.24
N PRO A 193 -25.31 -0.58 -12.53
CA PRO A 193 -24.30 0.20 -13.25
C PRO A 193 -24.64 0.48 -14.71
N GLU A 194 -25.56 -0.27 -15.31
CA GLU A 194 -25.92 -0.13 -16.73
C GLU A 194 -27.02 0.92 -16.97
N ASN A 195 -27.62 1.44 -15.90
CA ASN A 195 -28.70 2.41 -15.99
C ASN A 195 -28.19 3.83 -16.19
N GLU A 196 -28.25 4.31 -17.44
CA GLU A 196 -27.81 5.65 -17.81
C GLU A 196 -28.51 6.77 -17.03
N VAL A 197 -29.78 6.60 -16.64
CA VAL A 197 -30.54 7.62 -15.91
C VAL A 197 -29.94 7.84 -14.52
N LEU A 198 -29.58 6.75 -13.84
CA LEU A 198 -28.93 6.81 -12.54
C LEU A 198 -27.54 7.45 -12.64
N GLN A 199 -26.78 7.12 -13.69
CA GLN A 199 -25.46 7.72 -13.93
C GLN A 199 -25.57 9.24 -14.15
N ARG A 200 -26.52 9.68 -14.97
CA ARG A 200 -26.74 11.12 -15.23
C ARG A 200 -27.14 11.87 -13.95
N ASN A 201 -28.00 11.28 -13.13
CA ASN A 201 -28.41 11.87 -11.85
C ASN A 201 -27.22 12.09 -10.90
N VAL A 202 -26.32 11.12 -10.78
CA VAL A 202 -25.09 11.26 -9.97
C VAL A 202 -24.20 12.41 -10.47
N VAL A 203 -24.04 12.54 -11.79
CA VAL A 203 -23.25 13.62 -12.40
C VAL A 203 -23.90 14.98 -12.14
N GLU A 204 -25.22 15.09 -12.26
CA GLU A 204 -25.95 16.33 -12.02
C GLU A 204 -25.87 16.77 -10.55
N LEU A 205 -26.08 15.84 -9.62
CA LEU A 205 -25.96 16.12 -8.18
C LEU A 205 -24.54 16.56 -7.82
N ARG A 206 -23.53 15.91 -8.40
CA ARG A 206 -22.14 16.32 -8.18
C ARG A 206 -21.85 17.70 -8.71
N ARG A 207 -22.36 18.05 -9.90
CA ARG A 207 -22.20 19.40 -10.47
C ARG A 207 -22.82 20.46 -9.56
N LYS A 208 -24.01 20.22 -9.01
CA LYS A 208 -24.67 21.14 -8.06
C LYS A 208 -23.82 21.36 -6.81
N MET A 209 -23.23 20.29 -6.27
CA MET A 209 -22.34 20.39 -5.11
C MET A 209 -21.06 21.17 -5.40
N ASP A 210 -20.48 21.00 -6.59
CA ASP A 210 -19.30 21.76 -7.00
C ASP A 210 -19.65 23.26 -7.21
N GLU A 211 -20.87 23.57 -7.67
CA GLU A 211 -21.38 24.95 -7.84
C GLU A 211 -21.76 25.63 -6.51
N GLU A 212 -22.22 24.87 -5.51
CA GLU A 212 -22.61 25.39 -4.18
C GLU A 212 -21.44 25.49 -3.19
N GLY A 213 -20.32 24.81 -3.48
CA GLY A 213 -19.09 24.80 -2.67
C GLY A 213 -18.06 25.87 -3.05
N GLU A 214 -18.30 26.65 -4.11
CA GLU A 214 -17.56 27.87 -4.50
C GLU A 214 -18.17 29.14 -3.90
#